data_AF-A0AA39RN01-F1
#
_entry.id   AF-A0AA39RN01-F1
#
_cell.length_a   1.000
_cell.length_b   1.000
_cell.length_c   1.000
_cell.angle_alpha   90.00
_cell.angle_beta   90.00
_cell.angle_gamma   90.00
#
_symmetry.space_group_name_H-M   'P 1'
#
loop_
_entity.id
_entity.type
_entity.pdbx_description
1 polymer ?
#
loop_
_entity_poly.entity_id
_entity_poly.type
_entity_poly.pdbx_seq_one_letter_code
_entity_poly.pdbx_strand_id
1 'polypeptide(L)'
;MAAIYSKGDDPTKYVDKWYLKDTYKKCYSSVLHGIRMENLWFKTNMSPLLPPIDVKQAGRLRKLRIKEIGEVSPNARKIARMHKVYTCSKCHQAGHSAKTCAKRAELQAKLKKKVLTLEHAEANDLLEWFGNLSDVLNTLRFDPNIVERLMAVQQSNQASTSKSAGSKMKKKSN
;
A
#
# COMPACT_ATOMS: atom_id res chain seq x y z
N MET A 1 36.58 14.19 32.32
CA MET A 1 36.19 14.07 33.75
C MET A 1 37.32 13.57 34.64
N ALA A 2 38.11 12.55 34.24
CA ALA A 2 39.23 12.04 35.04
C ALA A 2 40.20 13.14 35.54
N ALA A 3 40.62 14.06 34.67
CA ALA A 3 41.53 15.15 35.04
C ALA A 3 40.96 16.19 36.04
N ILE A 4 39.63 16.34 36.14
CA ILE A 4 38.98 17.26 37.09
C ILE A 4 38.92 16.61 38.47
N TYR A 5 38.52 15.33 38.52
CA TYR A 5 38.52 14.55 39.75
C TYR A 5 39.92 14.36 40.32
N SER A 6 40.94 14.18 39.48
CA SER A 6 42.34 14.11 39.92
C SER A 6 42.84 15.40 40.57
N LYS A 7 42.22 16.55 40.28
CA LYS A 7 42.53 17.84 40.90
C LYS A 7 41.70 18.13 42.16
N GLY A 8 40.73 17.27 42.49
CA GLY A 8 39.79 17.50 43.59
C GLY A 8 38.78 18.62 43.35
N ASP A 9 38.69 19.11 42.11
CA ASP A 9 37.79 20.20 41.74
C ASP A 9 36.37 19.70 41.45
N ASP A 10 35.38 20.56 41.65
CA ASP A 10 33.99 20.28 41.33
C ASP A 10 33.76 20.35 39.81
N PRO A 11 33.30 19.25 39.17
CA PRO A 11 32.95 19.22 37.74
C PRO A 11 31.91 20.27 37.33
N THR A 12 31.03 20.68 38.24
CA THR A 12 29.94 21.62 37.92
C THR A 12 30.45 23.00 37.52
N LYS A 13 31.67 23.39 37.95
CA LYS A 13 32.31 24.67 37.60
C LYS A 13 32.75 24.75 36.13
N TYR A 14 32.89 23.61 35.46
CA TYR A 14 33.30 23.51 34.06
C TYR A 14 32.11 23.33 33.11
N VAL A 15 30.89 23.26 33.64
CA VAL A 15 29.67 23.11 32.86
C VAL A 15 29.22 24.50 32.41
N ASP A 16 28.96 24.67 31.12
CA ASP A 16 28.42 25.93 30.58
C ASP A 16 27.07 26.24 31.25
N LYS A 17 26.81 27.53 31.48
CA LYS A 17 25.55 28.06 32.01
C LYS A 17 24.33 27.49 31.27
N TRP A 18 24.42 27.19 29.97
CA TRP A 18 23.29 26.62 29.21
C TRP A 18 22.86 25.22 29.64
N TYR A 19 23.75 24.44 30.25
CA TYR A 19 23.46 23.07 30.71
C TYR A 19 23.06 23.00 32.19
N LEU A 20 22.95 24.14 32.88
CA LEU A 20 22.50 24.17 34.27
C LEU A 20 21.00 23.87 34.39
N LYS A 21 20.62 23.30 35.53
CA LYS A 21 19.23 22.96 35.84
C LYS A 21 18.31 24.19 35.81
N ASP A 22 18.82 25.35 36.21
CA ASP A 22 18.04 26.59 36.27
C ASP A 22 17.74 27.13 34.88
N THR A 23 18.68 27.04 33.95
CA THR A 23 18.49 27.37 32.53
C THR A 23 17.52 26.41 31.89
N TYR A 24 17.63 25.11 32.16
CA TYR A 24 16.63 24.13 31.72
C TYR A 24 15.21 24.49 32.21
N LYS A 25 15.05 24.76 33.51
CA LYS A 25 13.76 25.19 34.07
C LYS A 25 13.25 26.49 33.47
N LYS A 26 14.12 27.45 33.17
CA LYS A 26 13.74 28.71 32.49
C LYS A 26 13.27 28.45 31.06
N CYS A 27 13.98 27.63 30.29
CA CYS A 27 13.60 27.27 28.92
C CYS A 27 12.23 26.58 28.86
N TYR A 28 11.94 25.69 29.82
CA TYR A 28 10.67 24.98 29.92
C TYR A 28 9.70 25.59 30.94
N SER A 29 9.92 26.85 31.34
CA SER A 29 9.03 27.53 32.31
C SER A 29 7.68 27.88 31.70
N SER A 30 7.66 28.13 30.39
CA SER A 30 6.42 28.39 29.65
C SER A 30 5.63 27.11 29.45
N VAL A 31 4.31 27.21 29.62
CA VAL A 31 3.40 26.12 29.28
C VAL A 31 3.50 25.84 27.77
N LEU A 32 3.97 24.65 27.41
CA LEU A 32 3.86 24.16 26.05
C LEU A 32 2.40 23.81 25.81
N HIS A 33 1.68 24.73 25.16
CA HIS A 33 0.33 24.44 24.71
C HIS A 33 0.39 23.27 23.72
N GLY A 34 -0.36 22.21 24.00
CA GLY A 34 -0.53 21.14 23.05
C GLY A 34 -1.04 21.67 21.71
N ILE A 35 -0.66 21.01 20.62
CA ILE A 35 -1.27 21.27 19.33
C ILE A 35 -2.76 20.99 19.48
N ARG A 36 -3.60 21.96 19.12
CA ARG A 36 -5.06 21.78 19.18
C ARG A 36 -5.47 20.64 18.25
N MET A 37 -6.59 20.00 18.55
CA MET A 37 -7.18 19.00 17.64
C MET A 37 -7.49 19.64 16.28
N GLU A 38 -7.49 18.84 15.22
CA GLU A 38 -7.67 19.29 13.82
C GLU A 38 -8.93 20.15 13.63
N ASN A 39 -10.02 19.79 14.30
CA ASN A 39 -11.28 20.54 14.28
C ASN A 39 -11.20 21.95 14.88
N LEU A 40 -10.17 22.25 15.68
CA LEU A 40 -9.89 23.55 16.31
C LEU A 40 -8.79 24.33 15.59
N TRP A 41 -8.35 23.87 14.41
CA TRP A 41 -7.41 24.62 13.57
C TRP A 41 -8.15 25.74 12.83
N PHE A 42 -7.47 26.87 12.66
CA PHE A 42 -8.02 27.97 11.88
C PHE A 42 -8.15 27.53 10.42
N LYS A 43 -9.37 27.57 9.88
CA LYS A 43 -9.57 27.37 8.44
C LYS A 43 -8.97 28.55 7.71
N THR A 44 -7.94 28.30 6.90
CA THR A 44 -7.32 29.32 6.06
C THR A 44 -7.82 29.18 4.63
N ASN A 45 -8.02 30.29 3.93
CA ASN A 45 -8.36 30.30 2.49
C ASN A 45 -7.13 30.06 1.60
N MET A 46 -6.08 29.48 2.16
CA MET A 46 -4.83 29.22 1.45
C MET A 46 -5.02 28.00 0.54
N SER A 47 -4.36 28.01 -0.62
CA SER A 47 -4.28 26.81 -1.45
C SER A 47 -3.67 25.66 -0.65
N PRO A 48 -4.20 24.43 -0.78
CA PRO A 48 -3.57 23.26 -0.19
C PRO A 48 -2.09 23.18 -0.59
N LEU A 49 -1.24 22.78 0.36
CA LEU A 49 0.15 22.48 0.06
C LEU A 49 0.18 21.33 -0.95
N LEU A 50 0.92 21.51 -2.03
CA LEU A 50 1.20 20.41 -2.93
C LEU A 50 1.99 19.33 -2.18
N PRO A 51 1.75 18.04 -2.46
CA PRO A 51 2.57 16.99 -1.91
C PRO A 51 4.04 17.24 -2.29
N PRO A 52 5.00 16.82 -1.45
CA PRO A 52 6.40 16.80 -1.85
C PRO A 52 6.55 16.06 -3.18
N ILE A 53 7.45 16.55 -4.02
CA ILE A 53 7.75 15.88 -5.28
C ILE A 53 8.37 14.53 -4.95
N ASP A 54 7.78 13.45 -5.47
CA ASP A 54 8.33 12.10 -5.33
C ASP A 54 9.66 11.99 -6.11
N VAL A 55 10.76 12.21 -5.40
CA VAL A 55 12.09 11.95 -5.96
C VAL A 55 12.44 10.49 -5.70
N LYS A 56 12.79 9.75 -6.77
CA LYS A 56 13.38 8.42 -6.62
C LYS A 56 14.69 8.54 -5.88
N GLN A 57 14.68 8.21 -4.59
CA GLN A 57 15.90 8.16 -3.80
C GLN A 57 16.85 7.10 -4.38
N ALA A 58 18.15 7.41 -4.37
CA ALA A 58 19.15 6.42 -4.71
C ALA A 58 18.94 5.21 -3.79
N GLY A 59 18.65 4.06 -4.40
CA GLY A 59 18.49 2.82 -3.66
C GLY A 59 19.78 2.47 -2.91
N ARG A 60 19.66 1.52 -1.98
CA ARG A 60 20.81 0.96 -1.29
C ARG A 60 21.90 0.55 -2.29
N LEU A 61 23.13 1.04 -2.08
CA LEU A 61 24.30 0.62 -2.84
C LEU A 61 24.48 -0.90 -2.76
N ARG A 62 24.94 -1.51 -3.85
CA ARG A 62 25.14 -2.97 -3.90
C ARG A 62 26.23 -3.36 -2.90
N LYS A 63 25.94 -4.38 -2.07
CA LYS A 63 26.93 -4.92 -1.11
C LYS A 63 28.14 -5.57 -1.81
N LEU A 64 27.95 -6.08 -3.02
CA LEU A 64 29.00 -6.76 -3.80
C LEU A 64 29.28 -6.01 -5.10
N ARG A 65 30.57 -5.95 -5.47
CA ARG A 65 31.06 -5.47 -6.76
C ARG A 65 30.49 -6.31 -7.91
N ILE A 66 30.21 -5.67 -9.05
CA ILE A 66 29.90 -6.36 -10.31
C ILE A 66 31.20 -6.94 -10.87
N LYS A 67 31.23 -8.26 -11.09
CA LYS A 67 32.37 -8.97 -11.67
C LYS A 67 32.38 -8.84 -13.20
N GLU A 68 33.57 -8.70 -13.79
CA GLU A 68 33.73 -8.66 -15.25
C GLU A 68 33.54 -10.03 -15.91
N ILE A 69 33.33 -10.04 -17.23
CA ILE A 69 33.13 -11.25 -18.02
C ILE A 69 34.45 -12.04 -18.03
N GLY A 70 34.46 -13.20 -17.37
CA GLY A 70 35.65 -14.05 -17.24
C GLY A 70 36.16 -14.20 -15.80
N GLU A 71 35.69 -13.35 -14.86
CA GLU A 71 35.96 -13.51 -13.43
C GLU A 71 35.12 -14.65 -12.83
N VAL A 72 35.42 -15.90 -13.19
CA VAL A 72 34.85 -17.08 -12.53
C VAL A 72 35.57 -17.28 -11.20
N SER A 73 34.84 -17.35 -10.10
CA SER A 73 35.46 -17.71 -8.81
C SER A 73 36.03 -19.12 -8.93
N PRO A 74 37.31 -19.36 -8.55
CA PRO A 74 37.90 -20.70 -8.57
C PRO A 74 37.11 -21.72 -7.72
N ASN A 75 36.35 -21.23 -6.74
CA ASN A 75 35.49 -22.01 -5.84
C ASN A 75 34.02 -22.09 -6.30
N ALA A 76 33.71 -21.80 -7.56
CA ALA A 76 32.36 -21.92 -8.09
C ALA A 76 31.95 -23.40 -8.23
N ARG A 77 31.46 -24.00 -7.14
CA ARG A 77 30.87 -25.36 -7.09
C ARG A 77 29.60 -25.53 -7.94
N LYS A 78 29.19 -24.49 -8.68
CA LYS A 78 27.99 -24.43 -9.52
C LYS A 78 28.37 -23.94 -10.91
N ILE A 79 27.95 -24.64 -11.94
CA ILE A 79 28.14 -24.27 -13.34
C ILE A 79 27.62 -22.85 -13.56
N ALA A 80 28.45 -21.98 -14.15
CA ALA A 80 28.06 -20.62 -14.50
C ALA A 80 26.82 -20.66 -15.42
N ARG A 81 25.82 -19.81 -15.16
CA ARG A 81 24.57 -19.74 -15.96
C ARG A 81 24.81 -19.53 -17.46
N MET A 82 26.01 -19.11 -17.86
CA MET A 82 26.42 -18.90 -19.25
C MET A 82 26.36 -20.15 -20.13
N HIS A 83 26.49 -21.38 -19.58
CA HIS A 83 26.56 -22.60 -20.40
C HIS A 83 25.32 -23.50 -20.31
N LYS A 84 24.22 -23.02 -19.71
CA LYS A 84 22.99 -23.82 -19.63
C LYS A 84 22.08 -23.53 -20.82
N VAL A 85 21.89 -24.52 -21.69
CA VAL A 85 20.81 -24.49 -22.68
C VAL A 85 19.49 -24.63 -21.92
N TYR A 86 18.65 -23.60 -21.99
CA TYR A 86 17.33 -23.63 -21.37
C TYR A 86 16.30 -24.16 -22.37
N THR A 87 15.41 -25.03 -21.88
CA THR A 87 14.22 -25.47 -22.60
C THR A 87 13.04 -24.59 -22.22
N CYS A 88 12.24 -24.20 -23.19
CA CYS A 88 11.06 -23.39 -22.97
C CYS A 88 9.95 -24.23 -22.30
N SER A 89 9.44 -23.82 -21.14
CA SER A 89 8.35 -24.56 -20.47
C SER A 89 7.01 -24.56 -21.20
N LYS A 90 6.83 -23.70 -22.22
CA LYS A 90 5.57 -23.55 -22.96
C LYS A 90 5.53 -24.34 -24.26
N CYS A 91 6.65 -24.40 -24.98
CA CYS A 91 6.74 -25.08 -26.27
C CYS A 91 7.74 -26.24 -26.28
N HIS A 92 8.43 -26.46 -25.16
CA HIS A 92 9.41 -27.53 -24.93
C HIS A 92 10.61 -27.53 -25.88
N GLN A 93 10.80 -26.46 -26.66
CA GLN A 93 11.96 -26.29 -27.55
C GLN A 93 13.13 -25.62 -26.81
N ALA A 94 14.36 -25.99 -27.19
CA ALA A 94 15.59 -25.44 -26.63
C ALA A 94 15.93 -24.06 -27.22
N GLY A 95 16.82 -23.32 -26.55
CA GLY A 95 17.41 -22.07 -27.08
C GLY A 95 16.65 -20.78 -26.75
N HIS A 96 15.51 -20.87 -26.07
CA HIS A 96 14.78 -19.68 -25.60
C HIS A 96 14.02 -19.93 -24.29
N SER A 97 13.67 -18.85 -23.59
CA SER A 97 12.89 -18.91 -22.35
C SER A 97 11.40 -18.76 -22.66
N ALA A 98 10.52 -19.22 -21.75
CA ALA A 98 9.08 -19.01 -21.84
C ALA A 98 8.66 -17.53 -21.95
N LYS A 99 9.56 -16.60 -21.58
CA LYS A 99 9.37 -15.16 -21.74
C LYS A 99 9.52 -14.69 -23.21
N THR A 100 10.50 -15.23 -23.93
CA THR A 100 10.86 -14.86 -25.32
C THR A 100 10.28 -15.82 -26.36
N CYS A 101 9.44 -16.77 -25.94
CA CYS A 101 8.80 -17.73 -26.81
C CYS A 101 7.83 -17.07 -27.80
N ALA A 102 7.99 -17.31 -29.10
CA ALA A 102 7.09 -16.81 -30.14
C ALA A 102 5.62 -17.25 -29.94
N LYS A 103 5.41 -18.49 -29.48
CA LYS A 103 4.07 -19.05 -29.18
C LYS A 103 3.41 -18.44 -27.92
N ARG A 104 4.10 -17.55 -27.20
CA ARG A 104 3.57 -16.89 -26.00
C ARG A 104 2.34 -16.04 -26.30
N ALA A 105 2.38 -15.25 -27.36
CA ALA A 105 1.28 -14.34 -27.70
C ALA A 105 0.02 -15.12 -28.03
N GLU A 106 0.16 -16.23 -28.77
CA GLU A 106 -0.94 -17.11 -29.12
C GLU A 106 -1.57 -17.79 -27.89
N LEU A 107 -0.74 -18.33 -26.98
CA LEU A 107 -1.21 -18.90 -25.71
C LEU A 107 -1.89 -17.86 -24.82
N GLN A 108 -1.38 -16.63 -24.80
CA GLN A 108 -1.99 -15.52 -24.06
C GLN A 108 -3.34 -15.12 -24.65
N ALA A 109 -3.47 -15.10 -25.98
CA ALA A 109 -4.76 -14.84 -26.64
C ALA A 109 -5.78 -15.95 -26.34
N LYS A 110 -5.36 -17.22 -26.36
CA LYS A 110 -6.21 -18.37 -25.98
C LYS A 110 -6.66 -18.29 -24.52
N LEU A 111 -5.75 -17.94 -23.61
CA LEU A 111 -6.08 -17.76 -22.18
C LEU A 111 -7.00 -16.56 -21.96
N LYS A 112 -6.73 -15.42 -22.61
CA LYS A 112 -7.61 -14.24 -22.53
C LYS A 112 -9.02 -14.56 -23.03
N LYS A 113 -9.16 -15.30 -24.13
CA LYS A 113 -10.47 -15.76 -24.62
C LYS A 113 -11.17 -16.66 -23.59
N LYS A 114 -10.46 -17.60 -22.98
CA LYS A 114 -11.01 -18.43 -21.89
C LYS A 114 -11.40 -17.63 -20.66
N VAL A 115 -10.61 -16.64 -20.25
CA VAL A 115 -10.93 -15.75 -19.13
C VAL A 115 -12.13 -14.86 -19.47
N LEU A 116 -12.20 -14.31 -20.68
CA LEU A 116 -13.35 -13.55 -21.15
C LEU A 116 -14.62 -14.40 -21.11
N THR A 117 -14.57 -15.66 -21.53
CA THR A 117 -15.74 -16.56 -21.44
C THR A 117 -16.13 -16.91 -20.01
N LEU A 118 -15.19 -16.86 -19.05
CA LEU A 118 -15.46 -17.07 -17.62
C LEU A 118 -15.99 -15.79 -16.94
N GLU A 119 -15.56 -14.60 -17.39
CA GLU A 119 -16.07 -13.31 -16.91
C GLU A 119 -17.51 -13.04 -17.37
N HIS A 120 -17.98 -13.73 -18.43
CA HIS A 120 -19.37 -13.70 -18.89
C HIS A 120 -20.20 -14.88 -18.36
N ALA A 121 -19.69 -15.69 -17.43
CA ALA A 121 -20.52 -16.62 -16.67
C ALA A 121 -21.39 -15.79 -15.72
N GLU A 122 -22.70 -15.82 -15.96
CA GLU A 122 -23.71 -14.99 -15.30
C GLU A 122 -23.62 -15.11 -13.76
N ALA A 123 -24.04 -14.04 -13.07
CA ALA A 123 -24.00 -13.87 -11.62
C ALA A 123 -24.70 -14.98 -10.78
N ASN A 124 -25.26 -16.00 -11.42
CA ASN A 124 -25.83 -17.19 -10.77
C ASN A 124 -24.77 -18.24 -10.39
N ASP A 125 -23.59 -18.29 -11.02
CA ASP A 125 -22.52 -19.26 -10.67
C ASP A 125 -21.72 -18.84 -9.41
N LEU A 126 -21.76 -17.56 -9.01
CA LEU A 126 -21.06 -17.04 -7.82
C LEU A 126 -21.78 -17.34 -6.50
N LEU A 127 -23.08 -17.64 -6.56
CA LEU A 127 -23.87 -18.09 -5.40
C LEU A 127 -23.66 -19.58 -5.09
N GLU A 128 -23.30 -20.40 -6.08
CA GLU A 128 -23.00 -21.83 -5.87
C GLU A 128 -21.63 -22.04 -5.21
N TRP A 129 -20.63 -21.19 -5.47
CA TRP A 129 -19.25 -21.44 -4.99
C TRP A 129 -18.95 -20.89 -3.60
N PHE A 130 -19.51 -19.73 -3.21
CA PHE A 130 -19.13 -19.08 -1.95
C PHE A 130 -20.05 -19.37 -0.76
N GLY A 131 -21.17 -20.08 -0.95
CA GLY A 131 -22.01 -20.59 0.13
C GLY A 131 -22.74 -19.54 0.99
N ASN A 132 -22.28 -18.28 1.07
CA ASN A 132 -22.95 -17.17 1.77
C ASN A 132 -22.49 -15.79 1.25
N LEU A 133 -23.42 -14.83 1.22
CA LEU A 133 -23.25 -13.42 0.89
C LEU A 133 -22.20 -12.68 1.75
N SER A 134 -21.97 -13.13 3.00
CA SER A 134 -20.92 -12.61 3.89
C SER A 134 -19.52 -12.76 3.28
N ASP A 135 -19.24 -13.88 2.62
CA ASP A 135 -17.91 -14.19 2.10
C ASP A 135 -17.60 -13.45 0.79
N VAL A 136 -18.65 -13.08 0.06
CA VAL A 136 -18.58 -12.17 -1.09
C VAL A 136 -18.24 -10.74 -0.62
N LEU A 137 -18.82 -10.28 0.49
CA LEU A 137 -18.53 -8.96 1.06
C LEU A 137 -17.11 -8.87 1.66
N ASN A 138 -16.58 -9.97 2.19
CA ASN A 138 -15.22 -10.04 2.75
C ASN A 138 -14.13 -10.06 1.66
N THR A 139 -14.41 -10.64 0.49
CA THR A 139 -13.46 -10.70 -0.65
C THR A 139 -13.43 -9.41 -1.45
N LEU A 140 -14.54 -8.67 -1.53
CA LEU A 140 -14.60 -7.33 -2.17
C LEU A 140 -14.05 -6.19 -1.30
N ARG A 141 -13.54 -6.49 -0.11
CA ARG A 141 -13.11 -5.51 0.90
C ARG A 141 -11.82 -4.73 0.56
N PHE A 142 -11.38 -4.76 -0.70
CA PHE A 142 -10.25 -3.96 -1.17
C PHE A 142 -10.44 -3.38 -2.57
N ASP A 143 -11.68 -3.18 -3.04
CA ASP A 143 -11.91 -2.39 -4.26
C ASP A 143 -12.88 -1.21 -4.00
N PRO A 144 -12.37 0.02 -3.79
CA PRO A 144 -13.18 1.17 -3.38
C PRO A 144 -14.27 1.55 -4.40
N ASN A 145 -14.07 1.25 -5.69
CA ASN A 145 -15.05 1.50 -6.75
C ASN A 145 -16.31 0.62 -6.66
N ILE A 146 -16.21 -0.58 -6.09
CA ILE A 146 -17.35 -1.50 -6.00
C ILE A 146 -18.21 -1.16 -4.78
N VAL A 147 -17.58 -0.75 -3.68
CA VAL A 147 -18.27 -0.30 -2.46
C VAL A 147 -19.11 0.96 -2.74
N GLU A 148 -18.60 1.93 -3.50
CA GLU A 148 -19.39 3.12 -3.88
C GLU A 148 -20.62 2.76 -4.71
N ARG A 149 -20.48 1.87 -5.69
CA ARG A 149 -21.60 1.44 -6.55
C ARG A 149 -22.69 0.70 -5.76
N LEU A 150 -22.30 -0.13 -4.78
CA LEU A 150 -23.24 -0.84 -3.92
C LEU A 150 -23.96 0.09 -2.93
N MET A 151 -23.24 1.06 -2.36
CA MET A 151 -23.83 2.07 -1.46
C MET A 151 -24.85 2.96 -2.20
N ALA A 152 -24.61 3.28 -3.48
CA ALA A 152 -25.54 4.05 -4.31
C ALA A 152 -26.84 3.27 -4.63
N VAL A 153 -26.73 1.96 -4.90
CA VAL A 153 -27.90 1.10 -5.16
C VAL A 153 -28.78 0.98 -3.89
N GLN A 154 -28.18 0.88 -2.71
CA GLN A 154 -28.90 0.83 -1.42
C GLN A 154 -29.78 2.08 -1.19
N GLN A 155 -29.28 3.27 -1.53
CA GLN A 155 -30.02 4.53 -1.38
C GLN A 155 -31.19 4.63 -2.36
N SER A 156 -31.00 4.16 -3.60
CA SER A 156 -32.08 4.11 -4.60
C SER A 156 -33.22 3.16 -4.22
N ASN A 157 -32.91 2.06 -3.52
CA ASN A 157 -33.90 1.09 -3.04
C ASN A 157 -34.67 1.57 -1.78
N GLN A 158 -34.12 2.51 -1.01
CA GLN A 158 -34.84 3.15 0.10
C GLN A 158 -35.78 4.27 -0.38
N ALA A 159 -35.48 4.90 -1.51
CA ALA A 159 -36.33 5.91 -2.14
C ALA A 159 -37.58 5.32 -2.82
N SER A 160 -37.58 4.02 -3.17
CA SER A 160 -38.71 3.33 -3.79
C SER A 160 -39.68 2.71 -2.77
N THR A 161 -39.23 2.38 -1.55
CA THR A 161 -40.07 1.78 -0.50
C THR A 161 -40.87 2.80 0.32
N SER A 162 -40.57 4.10 0.23
CA SER A 162 -41.34 5.17 0.89
C SER A 162 -42.57 5.65 0.12
N LYS A 163 -42.77 5.21 -1.14
CA LYS A 163 -43.94 5.59 -1.96
C LYS A 163 -45.17 4.68 -1.78
N SER A 164 -45.10 3.55 -1.08
CA SER A 164 -46.25 2.63 -0.90
C SER A 164 -47.02 2.77 0.43
N ALA A 165 -46.57 3.62 1.35
CA ALA A 165 -47.17 3.77 2.68
C ALA A 165 -48.14 4.97 2.82
N GLY A 166 -48.67 5.49 1.71
CA GLY A 166 -49.47 6.73 1.69
C GLY A 166 -50.72 6.68 0.81
N SER A 167 -51.53 5.62 0.85
CA SER A 167 -52.89 5.66 0.29
C SER A 167 -53.84 4.67 0.96
N LYS A 168 -54.31 5.00 2.17
CA LYS A 168 -55.51 4.40 2.74
C LYS A 168 -56.05 5.30 3.86
N MET A 169 -56.83 6.31 3.50
CA MET A 169 -57.86 6.88 4.39
C MET A 169 -58.82 7.78 3.61
N LYS A 170 -60.10 7.64 3.94
CA LYS A 170 -61.30 8.36 3.46
C LYS A 170 -61.87 7.94 2.10
N LYS A 171 -62.93 7.13 2.15
CA LYS A 171 -64.33 7.60 2.05
C LYS A 171 -65.31 6.42 2.15
N LYS A 172 -65.97 6.28 3.31
CA LYS A 172 -67.30 5.67 3.46
C LYS A 172 -68.20 6.78 4.00
N SER A 173 -69.20 7.20 3.24
CA SER A 173 -70.52 7.66 3.70
C SER A 173 -71.28 8.38 2.58
N ASN A 174 -72.49 7.89 2.33
CA ASN A 174 -73.62 8.43 1.56
C ASN A 174 -73.43 8.78 0.09
#